data_AF-A0A5C1QL44-F1
#
_entry.id   AF-A0A5C1QL44-F1
#
_cell.length_a   1.000
_cell.length_b   1.000
_cell.length_c   1.000
_cell.angle_alpha   90.00
_cell.angle_beta   90.00
_cell.angle_gamma   90.00
#
_symmetry.space_group_name_H-M   'P 1'
#
loop_
_entity.id
_entity.type
_entity.pdbx_description
1 polymer ?
#
loop_
_entity_poly.entity_id
_entity_poly.type
_entity_poly.pdbx_seq_one_letter_code
_entity_poly.pdbx_strand_id
1 'polypeptide(L)'
;MLKYDEIINLRKQLMNDEIALETAKNLFWNDFKEGQRTWHTKDWKERRAKVIKDHCEICGSTETLTLQHLSHPKKYYEYEKKITNKYTKSYIDSTPIIQKKDFTKHVIQNYEYVPIPLCPNCKSRYPNQRMRKTPKYLCTACRNEFAEPVYKQVNELIDLFYENKELIEVHDKCFISKDKWKNQHNLLQAMYWLQRKHSKIKNADEIGKEAFMQFLEDTIKYLSFEDTITACKKCAYRYDIKNMELCPKCKTYYKGIQYPTCIQCLPDEKREAALEKIDFGKKMKEMHKNLGID
;
A
#
# COMPACT_ATOMS: atom_id res chain seq x y z
N MET A 1 20.67 10.28 16.19
CA MET A 1 20.09 8.99 15.75
C MET A 1 20.65 7.96 16.71
N LEU A 2 19.78 7.14 17.27
CA LEU A 2 20.19 6.07 18.18
C LEU A 2 21.14 5.08 17.49
N LYS A 3 22.11 4.59 18.25
CA LYS A 3 23.00 3.48 17.86
C LYS A 3 22.24 2.17 17.87
N TYR A 4 22.81 1.13 17.25
CA TYR A 4 22.19 -0.19 17.19
C TYR A 4 21.79 -0.73 18.58
N ASP A 5 22.70 -0.72 19.55
CA ASP A 5 22.43 -1.24 20.91
C ASP A 5 21.41 -0.38 21.67
N GLU A 6 21.39 0.92 21.41
CA GLU A 6 20.40 1.84 22.00
C GLU A 6 18.99 1.54 21.49
N ILE A 7 18.83 1.14 20.22
CA ILE A 7 17.55 0.72 19.65
C ILE A 7 17.09 -0.62 20.26
N ILE A 8 18.01 -1.56 20.48
CA ILE A 8 17.70 -2.83 21.16
C ILE A 8 17.21 -2.57 22.59
N ASN A 9 17.91 -1.70 23.32
CA ASN A 9 17.54 -1.33 24.68
C ASN A 9 16.19 -0.60 24.71
N LEU A 10 15.95 0.34 23.79
CA LEU A 10 14.67 1.03 23.66
C LEU A 10 13.52 0.05 23.44
N ARG A 11 13.71 -0.95 22.57
CA ARG A 11 12.72 -2.00 22.34
C ARG A 11 12.47 -2.83 23.62
N LYS A 12 13.51 -3.21 24.36
CA LYS A 12 13.37 -3.94 25.63
C LYS A 12 12.60 -3.13 26.67
N GLN A 13 12.96 -1.86 26.85
CA GLN A 13 12.26 -0.95 27.75
C GLN A 13 10.78 -0.83 27.40
N LEU A 14 10.46 -0.69 26.11
CA LEU A 14 9.08 -0.60 25.64
C LEU A 14 8.32 -1.93 25.84
N MET A 15 8.99 -3.06 25.64
CA MET A 15 8.42 -4.39 25.86
C MET A 15 8.06 -4.61 27.33
N ASN A 16 8.92 -4.14 28.24
CA ASN A 16 8.79 -4.30 29.69
C ASN A 16 7.94 -3.21 30.36
N ASP A 17 7.32 -2.30 29.58
CA ASP A 17 6.56 -1.15 30.09
C ASP A 17 7.40 -0.18 30.96
N GLU A 18 8.73 -0.18 30.80
CA GLU A 18 9.64 0.74 31.49
C GLU A 18 9.64 2.15 30.87
N ILE A 19 9.15 2.28 29.63
CA ILE A 19 9.03 3.54 28.92
C ILE A 19 7.68 3.65 28.20
N ALA A 20 7.05 4.83 28.29
CA ALA A 20 5.82 5.11 27.56
C ALA A 20 6.08 5.21 26.04
N LEU A 21 5.09 4.81 25.24
CA LEU A 21 5.16 4.80 23.78
C LEU A 21 5.59 6.16 23.21
N GLU A 22 4.99 7.25 23.68
CA GLU A 22 5.26 8.59 23.14
C GLU A 22 6.70 9.03 23.43
N THR A 23 7.19 8.75 24.64
CA THR A 23 8.59 8.99 25.00
C THR A 23 9.53 8.16 24.12
N ALA A 24 9.22 6.88 23.89
CA ALA A 24 10.04 6.01 23.05
C ALA A 24 10.10 6.49 21.59
N LYS A 25 8.96 6.93 21.04
CA LYS A 25 8.87 7.52 19.70
C LYS A 25 9.71 8.79 19.59
N ASN A 26 9.60 9.68 20.57
CA ASN A 26 10.40 10.90 20.62
C ASN A 26 11.89 10.60 20.70
N LEU A 27 12.33 9.69 21.57
CA LEU A 27 13.73 9.27 21.64
C LEU A 27 14.24 8.71 20.32
N PHE A 28 13.41 7.94 19.60
CA PHE A 28 13.81 7.36 18.33
C PHE A 28 13.90 8.40 17.20
N TRP A 29 12.92 9.31 17.09
CA TRP A 29 12.80 10.23 15.94
C TRP A 29 13.40 11.62 16.15
N ASN A 30 13.62 12.09 17.38
CA ASN A 30 14.04 13.48 17.64
C ASN A 30 15.33 13.90 16.92
N ASP A 31 16.26 12.97 16.72
CA ASP A 31 17.53 13.24 16.06
C ASP A 31 17.54 12.99 14.54
N PHE A 32 16.40 12.65 13.93
CA PHE A 32 16.35 12.42 12.49
C PHE A 32 16.38 13.75 11.74
N LYS A 33 17.54 14.08 11.17
CA LYS A 33 17.66 15.19 10.21
C LYS A 33 17.24 14.73 8.82
N GLU A 34 16.58 15.61 8.07
CA GLU A 34 16.22 15.33 6.68
C GLU A 34 17.47 14.99 5.85
N GLY A 35 17.41 13.91 5.06
CA GLY A 35 18.55 13.39 4.30
C GLY A 35 19.58 12.58 5.11
N GLN A 36 19.49 12.55 6.45
CA GLN A 36 20.34 11.72 7.28
C GLN A 36 19.89 10.25 7.23
N ARG A 37 20.84 9.35 6.96
CA ARG A 37 20.59 7.93 6.80
C ARG A 37 21.40 7.14 7.82
N THR A 38 20.91 5.95 8.19
CA THR A 38 21.57 5.06 9.16
C THR A 38 23.02 4.77 8.78
N TRP A 39 23.31 4.58 7.50
CA TRP A 39 24.65 4.30 6.97
C TRP A 39 25.61 5.50 6.98
N HIS A 40 25.13 6.71 7.27
CA HIS A 40 26.01 7.88 7.48
C HIS A 40 26.63 7.90 8.88
N THR A 41 26.07 7.15 9.84
CA THR A 41 26.50 7.17 11.24
C THR A 41 27.85 6.49 11.47
N LYS A 42 28.58 6.93 12.50
CA LYS A 42 29.86 6.32 12.92
C LYS A 42 29.65 4.86 13.36
N ASP A 43 28.64 4.61 14.18
CA ASP A 43 28.23 3.26 14.62
C ASP A 43 28.09 2.28 13.45
N TRP A 44 27.33 2.68 12.43
CA TRP A 44 27.10 1.84 11.26
C TRP A 44 28.40 1.55 10.50
N LYS A 45 29.25 2.56 10.30
CA LYS A 45 30.54 2.42 9.59
C LYS A 45 31.48 1.48 10.32
N GLU A 46 31.57 1.60 11.65
CA GLU A 46 32.41 0.73 12.49
C GLU A 46 31.92 -0.72 12.48
N ARG A 47 30.61 -0.95 12.58
CA ARG A 47 30.04 -2.31 12.50
C ARG A 47 30.19 -2.89 11.10
N ARG A 48 29.96 -2.10 10.04
CA ARG A 48 30.16 -2.53 8.65
C ARG A 48 31.59 -3.01 8.41
N ALA A 49 32.59 -2.29 8.91
CA ALA A 49 33.99 -2.63 8.70
C ALA A 49 34.36 -4.02 9.24
N LYS A 50 33.61 -4.54 10.22
CA LYS A 50 33.83 -5.87 10.80
C LYS A 50 33.23 -7.01 9.99
N VAL A 51 32.18 -6.74 9.19
CA VAL A 51 31.41 -7.78 8.50
C VAL A 51 31.61 -7.78 6.98
N ILE A 52 32.04 -6.66 6.40
CA ILE A 52 32.29 -6.58 4.97
C ILE A 52 33.47 -7.47 4.59
N LYS A 53 33.28 -8.29 3.56
CA LYS A 53 34.31 -9.19 3.03
C LYS A 53 35.27 -8.42 2.10
N ASP A 54 36.34 -9.09 1.72
CA ASP A 54 37.37 -8.59 0.78
C ASP A 54 36.99 -8.78 -0.70
N HIS A 55 35.88 -9.49 -0.98
CA HIS A 55 35.37 -9.72 -2.33
C HIS A 55 33.84 -9.67 -2.39
N CYS A 56 33.33 -9.41 -3.60
CA CYS A 56 31.92 -9.48 -3.93
C CYS A 56 31.46 -10.95 -3.94
N GLU A 57 30.46 -11.28 -3.14
CA GLU A 57 29.90 -12.63 -3.03
C GLU A 57 29.13 -13.06 -4.28
N ILE A 58 28.73 -12.11 -5.15
CA ILE A 58 28.01 -12.39 -6.39
C ILE A 58 28.97 -12.70 -7.55
N CYS A 59 30.04 -11.93 -7.70
CA CYS A 59 30.91 -12.00 -8.88
C CYS A 59 32.42 -12.17 -8.58
N GLY A 60 32.82 -12.21 -7.32
CA GLY A 60 34.23 -12.33 -6.91
C GLY A 60 35.08 -11.07 -7.08
N SER A 61 34.52 -9.97 -7.58
CA SER A 61 35.25 -8.71 -7.77
C SER A 61 35.71 -8.12 -6.44
N THR A 62 36.91 -7.52 -6.43
CA THR A 62 37.50 -6.77 -5.31
C THR A 62 37.37 -5.25 -5.51
N GLU A 63 36.62 -4.80 -6.54
CA GLU A 63 36.26 -3.39 -6.73
C GLU A 63 35.43 -2.86 -5.55
N THR A 64 35.17 -1.55 -5.49
CA THR A 64 34.39 -0.90 -4.42
C THR A 64 33.21 -1.72 -3.91
N LEU A 65 33.37 -2.27 -2.70
CA LEU A 65 32.42 -3.16 -2.05
C LEU A 65 31.44 -2.38 -1.17
N THR A 66 30.20 -2.86 -1.12
CA THR A 66 29.15 -2.38 -0.22
C THR A 66 28.51 -3.56 0.49
N LEU A 67 27.89 -3.30 1.65
CA LEU A 67 26.92 -4.22 2.21
C LEU A 67 25.61 -4.00 1.47
N GLN A 68 25.14 -5.04 0.81
CA GLN A 68 23.85 -5.09 0.15
C GLN A 68 22.86 -5.78 1.07
N HIS A 69 21.82 -5.07 1.48
CA HIS A 69 20.71 -5.65 2.22
C HIS A 69 19.80 -6.43 1.26
N LEU A 70 19.36 -7.60 1.70
CA LEU A 70 18.37 -8.43 0.99
C LEU A 70 16.94 -8.13 1.43
N SER A 71 16.79 -7.44 2.57
CA SER A 71 15.51 -6.98 3.11
C SER A 71 15.60 -5.52 3.52
N HIS A 72 14.58 -4.73 3.17
CA HIS A 72 14.48 -3.33 3.60
C HIS A 72 13.37 -3.15 4.62
N PRO A 73 13.58 -2.29 5.63
CA PRO A 73 12.60 -2.09 6.66
C PRO A 73 11.38 -1.37 6.11
N LYS A 74 10.19 -1.76 6.57
CA LYS A 74 8.95 -1.08 6.20
C LYS A 74 8.81 0.24 6.94
N LYS A 75 8.04 1.15 6.35
CA LYS A 75 7.72 2.43 6.99
C LYS A 75 6.74 2.21 8.15
N TYR A 76 6.88 2.98 9.24
CA TYR A 76 6.05 2.84 10.44
C TYR A 76 4.54 2.83 10.14
N TYR A 77 4.04 3.71 9.26
CA TYR A 77 2.62 3.78 8.92
C TYR A 77 2.08 2.47 8.31
N GLU A 78 2.93 1.64 7.72
CA GLU A 78 2.52 0.35 7.15
C GLU A 78 2.20 -0.66 8.26
N TYR A 79 3.01 -0.68 9.32
CA TYR A 79 2.73 -1.44 10.53
C TYR A 79 1.47 -0.93 11.23
N GLU A 80 1.37 0.39 11.45
CA GLU A 80 0.18 1.00 12.06
C GLU A 80 -1.09 0.66 11.26
N LYS A 81 -1.04 0.75 9.93
CA LYS A 81 -2.15 0.38 9.05
C LYS A 81 -2.53 -1.10 9.19
N LYS A 82 -1.54 -2.00 9.13
CA LYS A 82 -1.75 -3.45 9.25
C LYS A 82 -2.39 -3.80 10.59
N ILE A 83 -1.88 -3.25 11.68
CA ILE A 83 -2.36 -3.54 13.03
C ILE A 83 -3.72 -2.90 13.26
N THR A 84 -3.93 -1.64 12.84
CA THR A 84 -5.27 -1.02 12.92
C THR A 84 -6.31 -1.87 12.20
N ASN A 85 -5.99 -2.45 11.04
CA ASN A 85 -6.90 -3.33 10.31
C ASN A 85 -7.19 -4.63 11.08
N LYS A 86 -6.19 -5.22 11.76
CA LYS A 86 -6.37 -6.38 12.65
C LYS A 86 -7.36 -6.06 13.78
N TYR A 87 -7.15 -4.96 14.51
CA TYR A 87 -8.05 -4.54 15.60
C TYR A 87 -9.43 -4.12 15.08
N THR A 88 -9.51 -3.55 13.88
CA THR A 88 -10.79 -3.21 13.26
C THR A 88 -11.59 -4.47 12.96
N LYS A 89 -10.94 -5.51 12.41
CA LYS A 89 -11.58 -6.80 12.18
C LYS A 89 -12.09 -7.42 13.48
N SER A 90 -11.23 -7.51 14.50
CA SER A 90 -11.64 -8.00 15.82
C SER A 90 -12.78 -7.20 16.42
N TYR A 91 -12.80 -5.87 16.24
CA TYR A 91 -13.89 -5.00 16.69
C TYR A 91 -15.20 -5.32 15.96
N ILE A 92 -15.17 -5.48 14.63
CA ILE A 92 -16.34 -5.85 13.83
C ILE A 92 -16.90 -7.21 14.26
N ASP A 93 -16.02 -8.18 14.52
CA ASP A 93 -16.40 -9.54 14.88
C ASP A 93 -16.98 -9.64 16.31
N SER A 94 -16.63 -8.71 17.21
CA SER A 94 -16.99 -8.78 18.64
C SER A 94 -18.00 -7.75 19.11
N THR A 95 -18.30 -6.71 18.32
CA THR A 95 -19.14 -5.59 18.76
C THR A 95 -20.56 -5.72 18.23
N PRO A 96 -21.60 -5.39 19.04
CA PRO A 96 -22.97 -5.33 18.55
C PRO A 96 -23.13 -4.34 17.39
N ILE A 97 -24.18 -4.56 16.59
CA ILE A 97 -24.57 -3.72 15.46
C ILE A 97 -24.59 -2.26 15.91
N ILE A 98 -23.86 -1.40 15.19
CA ILE A 98 -23.87 0.04 15.43
C ILE A 98 -25.30 0.56 15.34
N GLN A 99 -25.71 1.40 16.28
CA GLN A 99 -27.05 1.96 16.30
C GLN A 99 -27.28 2.84 15.07
N LYS A 100 -28.45 2.67 14.44
CA LYS A 100 -28.83 3.41 13.23
C LYS A 100 -28.66 4.92 13.37
N LYS A 101 -29.08 5.48 14.52
CA LYS A 101 -28.95 6.90 14.84
C LYS A 101 -27.49 7.40 14.78
N ASP A 102 -26.55 6.62 15.32
CA ASP A 102 -25.14 6.98 15.33
C ASP A 102 -24.53 6.90 13.93
N PHE A 103 -24.91 5.87 13.17
CA PHE A 103 -24.48 5.74 11.79
C PHE A 103 -25.03 6.86 10.89
N THR A 104 -26.32 7.22 11.03
CA THR A 104 -26.92 8.33 10.30
C THR A 104 -26.19 9.64 10.58
N LYS A 105 -25.90 9.92 11.86
CA LYS A 105 -25.11 11.10 12.25
C LYS A 105 -23.74 11.07 11.60
N HIS A 106 -23.06 9.93 11.59
CA HIS A 106 -21.76 9.78 10.94
C HIS A 106 -21.82 10.08 9.43
N VAL A 107 -22.78 9.49 8.71
CA VAL A 107 -22.94 9.69 7.26
C VAL A 107 -23.16 11.17 6.94
N ILE A 108 -24.12 11.82 7.60
CA ILE A 108 -24.45 13.24 7.36
C ILE A 108 -23.24 14.16 7.63
N GLN A 109 -22.51 13.90 8.72
CA GLN A 109 -21.38 14.74 9.11
C GLN A 109 -20.17 14.58 8.19
N ASN A 110 -19.86 13.37 7.74
CA ASN A 110 -18.58 13.06 7.10
C ASN A 110 -18.67 12.86 5.59
N TYR A 111 -19.88 12.82 5.02
CA TYR A 111 -20.10 12.56 3.61
C TYR A 111 -21.00 13.62 2.96
N GLU A 112 -20.72 13.88 1.69
CA GLU A 112 -21.61 14.56 0.74
C GLU A 112 -22.33 13.49 -0.08
N TYR A 113 -23.66 13.57 -0.15
CA TYR A 113 -24.47 12.61 -0.90
C TYR A 113 -24.71 13.11 -2.32
N VAL A 114 -24.31 12.29 -3.30
CA VAL A 114 -24.55 12.52 -4.73
C VAL A 114 -25.59 11.52 -5.20
N PRO A 115 -26.86 11.91 -5.33
CA PRO A 115 -27.95 10.99 -5.56
C PRO A 115 -27.89 10.35 -6.95
N ILE A 116 -28.29 9.08 -7.03
CA ILE A 116 -28.36 8.35 -8.30
C ILE A 116 -29.73 8.55 -8.94
N PRO A 117 -29.80 8.98 -10.21
CA PRO A 117 -31.06 9.19 -10.90
C PRO A 117 -31.78 7.85 -11.13
N LEU A 118 -33.06 7.81 -10.79
CA LEU A 118 -33.95 6.68 -11.00
C LEU A 118 -35.04 7.00 -12.01
N CYS A 119 -35.46 5.99 -12.77
CA CYS A 119 -36.61 6.13 -13.67
C CYS A 119 -37.91 6.34 -12.86
N PRO A 120 -38.73 7.35 -13.18
CA PRO A 120 -40.01 7.56 -12.49
C PRO A 120 -40.99 6.42 -12.67
N ASN A 121 -40.98 5.77 -13.84
CA ASN A 121 -41.90 4.69 -14.20
C ASN A 121 -41.53 3.35 -13.55
N CYS A 122 -40.30 2.85 -13.75
CA CYS A 122 -39.91 1.51 -13.29
C CYS A 122 -38.87 1.49 -12.17
N LYS A 123 -38.46 2.65 -11.64
CA LYS A 123 -37.42 2.80 -10.59
C LYS A 123 -36.04 2.21 -10.94
N SER A 124 -35.80 1.87 -12.21
CA SER A 124 -34.48 1.42 -12.69
C SER A 124 -33.42 2.50 -12.50
N ARG A 125 -32.20 2.05 -12.15
CA ARG A 125 -30.99 2.84 -11.89
C ARG A 125 -30.15 3.17 -13.12
N TYR A 126 -30.62 2.78 -14.29
CA TYR A 126 -29.90 2.97 -15.55
C TYR A 126 -30.60 3.97 -16.49
N PRO A 127 -30.97 5.19 -16.04
CA PRO A 127 -31.40 6.20 -16.97
C PRO A 127 -30.19 6.80 -17.69
N ASN A 128 -30.22 6.75 -19.01
CA ASN A 128 -29.23 7.40 -19.85
C ASN A 128 -29.55 8.90 -19.94
N GLN A 129 -28.60 9.75 -19.55
CA GLN A 129 -28.69 11.20 -19.66
C GLN A 129 -28.29 11.65 -21.07
N ARG A 130 -29.25 12.14 -21.85
CA ARG A 130 -29.08 12.62 -23.22
C ARG A 130 -28.67 14.09 -23.23
N MET A 131 -27.57 14.44 -23.90
CA MET A 131 -27.08 15.83 -23.95
C MET A 131 -27.87 16.77 -24.88
N ARG A 132 -28.42 16.23 -25.99
CA ARG A 132 -29.02 17.05 -27.07
C ARG A 132 -30.52 16.82 -27.29
N LYS A 133 -31.13 15.85 -26.61
CA LYS A 133 -32.53 15.46 -26.82
C LYS A 133 -33.37 15.78 -25.61
N THR A 134 -34.62 16.18 -25.88
CA THR A 134 -35.65 16.40 -24.86
C THR A 134 -36.73 15.33 -25.04
N PRO A 135 -37.14 14.61 -23.97
CA PRO A 135 -36.73 14.75 -22.57
C PRO A 135 -35.27 14.34 -22.27
N LYS A 136 -34.69 14.89 -21.20
CA LYS A 136 -33.26 14.73 -20.88
C LYS A 136 -32.85 13.29 -20.58
N TYR A 137 -33.73 12.47 -20.04
CA TYR A 137 -33.41 11.08 -19.67
C TYR A 137 -34.22 10.07 -20.48
N LEU A 138 -33.58 8.93 -20.77
CA LEU A 138 -34.20 7.74 -21.33
C LEU A 138 -33.87 6.55 -20.43
N CYS A 139 -34.89 5.87 -19.90
CA CYS A 139 -34.67 4.63 -19.16
C CYS A 139 -34.24 3.51 -20.11
N THR A 140 -33.10 2.87 -19.83
CA THR A 140 -32.65 1.73 -20.64
C THR A 140 -33.47 0.45 -20.42
N ALA A 141 -34.15 0.32 -19.27
CA ALA A 141 -34.96 -0.84 -18.94
C ALA A 141 -36.37 -0.79 -19.55
N CYS A 142 -37.15 0.27 -19.26
CA CYS A 142 -38.55 0.36 -19.72
C CYS A 142 -38.75 1.30 -20.92
N ARG A 143 -37.66 1.88 -21.46
CA ARG A 143 -37.67 2.82 -22.60
C ARG A 143 -38.48 4.11 -22.38
N ASN A 144 -38.93 4.38 -21.16
CA ASN A 144 -39.64 5.62 -20.84
C ASN A 144 -38.71 6.84 -20.95
N GLU A 145 -39.18 7.89 -21.60
CA GLU A 145 -38.51 9.20 -21.69
C GLU A 145 -39.07 10.16 -20.65
N PHE A 146 -38.21 10.88 -19.94
CA PHE A 146 -38.65 11.79 -18.87
C PHE A 146 -37.65 12.93 -18.65
N ALA A 147 -38.16 14.06 -18.16
CA ALA A 147 -37.36 15.26 -17.92
C ALA A 147 -36.65 15.20 -16.56
N GLU A 148 -37.39 14.84 -15.52
CA GLU A 148 -36.91 14.80 -14.14
C GLU A 148 -36.87 13.35 -13.61
N PRO A 149 -35.69 12.86 -13.18
CA PRO A 149 -35.58 11.58 -12.49
C PRO A 149 -36.10 11.69 -11.06
N VAL A 150 -36.35 10.53 -10.45
CA VAL A 150 -36.56 10.42 -8.99
C VAL A 150 -35.26 10.06 -8.31
N TYR A 151 -35.11 10.43 -7.06
CA TYR A 151 -33.93 10.15 -6.25
C TYR A 151 -34.33 9.58 -4.89
N LYS A 152 -33.51 8.67 -4.36
CA LYS A 152 -33.64 8.21 -2.98
C LYS A 152 -33.04 9.23 -2.04
N GLN A 153 -33.66 9.40 -0.87
CA GLN A 153 -33.12 10.23 0.19
C GLN A 153 -32.06 9.47 0.99
N VAL A 154 -31.15 10.18 1.66
CA VAL A 154 -30.10 9.57 2.50
C VAL A 154 -30.70 8.66 3.57
N ASN A 155 -31.75 9.13 4.26
CA ASN A 155 -32.41 8.34 5.30
C ASN A 155 -33.02 7.06 4.74
N GLU A 156 -33.66 7.12 3.57
CA GLU A 156 -34.22 5.94 2.90
C GLU A 156 -33.13 4.90 2.58
N LEU A 157 -31.96 5.33 2.07
CA LEU A 157 -30.85 4.43 1.82
C LEU A 157 -30.29 3.80 3.10
N ILE A 158 -30.25 4.56 4.19
CA ILE A 158 -29.82 4.05 5.49
C ILE A 158 -30.83 3.06 6.05
N ASP A 159 -32.13 3.31 5.90
CA ASP A 159 -33.20 2.39 6.31
C ASP A 159 -33.03 1.04 5.60
N LEU A 160 -32.90 1.08 4.27
CA LEU A 160 -32.63 -0.10 3.44
C LEU A 160 -31.34 -0.82 3.84
N PHE A 161 -30.29 -0.09 4.21
CA PHE A 161 -29.04 -0.69 4.69
C PHE A 161 -29.19 -1.50 5.98
N TYR A 162 -30.06 -1.07 6.91
CA TYR A 162 -30.33 -1.83 8.13
C TYR A 162 -31.31 -2.98 7.92
N GLU A 163 -32.21 -2.86 6.94
CA GLU A 163 -33.15 -3.93 6.57
C GLU A 163 -32.45 -5.04 5.78
N ASN A 164 -31.72 -4.70 4.73
CA ASN A 164 -31.00 -5.64 3.89
C ASN A 164 -29.76 -5.01 3.22
N LYS A 165 -28.59 -5.43 3.69
CA LYS A 165 -27.28 -4.96 3.22
C LYS A 165 -26.91 -5.42 1.80
N GLU A 166 -27.59 -6.42 1.27
CA GLU A 166 -27.34 -6.99 -0.06
C GLU A 166 -28.12 -6.28 -1.16
N LEU A 167 -29.01 -5.35 -0.81
CA LEU A 167 -29.71 -4.53 -1.78
C LEU A 167 -28.69 -3.74 -2.60
N ILE A 168 -28.80 -3.80 -3.91
CA ILE A 168 -27.83 -3.18 -4.82
C ILE A 168 -27.72 -1.67 -4.53
N GLU A 169 -28.80 -1.03 -4.04
CA GLU A 169 -28.88 0.41 -3.72
C GLU A 169 -27.93 0.79 -2.59
N VAL A 170 -27.65 -0.15 -1.69
CA VAL A 170 -26.70 0.02 -0.60
C VAL A 170 -25.25 0.01 -1.11
N HIS A 171 -25.01 -0.66 -2.23
CA HIS A 171 -23.69 -0.81 -2.84
C HIS A 171 -23.29 0.37 -3.72
N ASP A 172 -24.24 1.26 -4.02
CA ASP A 172 -24.03 2.46 -4.82
C ASP A 172 -23.02 3.40 -4.17
N LYS A 173 -21.99 3.80 -4.92
CA LYS A 173 -20.91 4.68 -4.46
C LYS A 173 -21.30 6.16 -4.51
N CYS A 174 -22.42 6.48 -3.88
CA CYS A 174 -23.06 7.79 -3.88
C CYS A 174 -22.67 8.69 -2.70
N PHE A 175 -21.76 8.26 -1.82
CA PHE A 175 -21.31 9.04 -0.67
C PHE A 175 -19.85 9.47 -0.86
N ILE A 176 -19.62 10.75 -1.11
CA ILE A 176 -18.28 11.33 -1.27
C ILE A 176 -17.76 11.77 0.10
N SER A 177 -16.59 11.30 0.51
CA SER A 177 -15.98 11.73 1.78
C SER A 177 -15.69 13.24 1.77
N LYS A 178 -15.95 13.93 2.89
CA LYS A 178 -15.63 15.35 3.07
C LYS A 178 -14.15 15.62 3.39
N ASP A 179 -13.32 14.58 3.38
CA ASP A 179 -11.88 14.71 3.56
C ASP A 179 -11.18 15.23 2.29
N LYS A 180 -9.88 15.49 2.38
CA LYS A 180 -9.06 16.00 1.26
C LYS A 180 -9.11 15.09 0.03
N TRP A 181 -9.40 13.80 0.20
CA TRP A 181 -9.29 12.79 -0.86
C TRP A 181 -10.59 12.65 -1.66
N LYS A 182 -11.75 13.04 -1.10
CA LYS A 182 -13.06 12.97 -1.76
C LYS A 182 -13.35 11.58 -2.35
N ASN A 183 -13.08 10.53 -1.58
CA ASN A 183 -13.30 9.16 -1.99
C ASN A 183 -14.79 8.86 -2.12
N GLN A 184 -15.17 8.15 -3.17
CA GLN A 184 -16.53 7.66 -3.36
C GLN A 184 -16.74 6.35 -2.61
N HIS A 185 -17.61 6.37 -1.62
CA HIS A 185 -17.98 5.25 -0.77
C HIS A 185 -19.45 4.86 -0.96
N ASN A 186 -19.74 3.62 -0.61
CA ASN A 186 -21.09 3.14 -0.35
C ASN A 186 -21.33 3.01 1.16
N LEU A 187 -22.53 2.64 1.59
CA LEU A 187 -22.85 2.61 3.02
C LEU A 187 -22.05 1.55 3.81
N LEU A 188 -21.73 0.41 3.19
CA LEU A 188 -20.85 -0.61 3.79
C LEU A 188 -19.46 -0.06 4.09
N GLN A 189 -18.88 0.69 3.14
CA GLN A 189 -17.58 1.33 3.32
C GLN A 189 -17.65 2.44 4.37
N ALA A 190 -18.69 3.27 4.35
CA ALA A 190 -18.89 4.29 5.38
C ALA A 190 -19.02 3.67 6.78
N MET A 191 -19.74 2.55 6.91
CA MET A 191 -19.86 1.80 8.15
C MET A 191 -18.51 1.25 8.62
N TYR A 192 -17.75 0.64 7.71
CA TYR A 192 -16.40 0.16 8.00
C TYR A 192 -15.49 1.28 8.52
N TRP A 193 -15.54 2.47 7.92
CA TRP A 193 -14.73 3.61 8.37
C TRP A 193 -15.13 4.10 9.76
N LEU A 194 -16.43 4.11 10.09
CA LEU A 194 -16.92 4.40 11.43
C LEU A 194 -16.39 3.37 12.45
N GLN A 195 -16.52 2.08 12.14
CA GLN A 195 -16.04 0.99 12.99
C GLN A 195 -14.52 1.06 13.18
N ARG A 196 -13.78 1.32 12.10
CA ARG A 196 -12.33 1.53 12.14
C ARG A 196 -11.95 2.71 13.02
N LYS A 197 -12.70 3.82 12.96
CA LYS A 197 -12.49 4.98 13.82
C LYS A 197 -12.71 4.62 15.29
N HIS A 198 -13.81 3.93 15.62
CA HIS A 198 -14.07 3.48 16.98
C HIS A 198 -12.99 2.53 17.50
N SER A 199 -12.61 1.53 16.70
CA SER A 199 -11.54 0.59 17.04
C SER A 199 -10.20 1.29 17.26
N LYS A 200 -9.85 2.25 16.39
CA LYS A 200 -8.61 3.03 16.54
C LYS A 200 -8.61 3.89 17.80
N ILE A 201 -9.72 4.51 18.16
CA ILE A 201 -9.83 5.32 19.39
C ILE A 201 -9.77 4.42 20.62
N LYS A 202 -10.49 3.29 20.60
CA LYS A 202 -10.57 2.37 21.74
C LYS A 202 -9.23 1.70 22.06
N ASN A 203 -8.45 1.34 21.03
CA ASN A 203 -7.21 0.57 21.16
C ASN A 203 -5.98 1.39 20.72
N ALA A 204 -6.02 2.71 20.94
CA ALA A 204 -5.00 3.62 20.40
C ALA A 204 -3.59 3.26 20.91
N ASP A 205 -3.48 2.96 22.20
CA ASP A 205 -2.23 2.66 22.87
C ASP A 205 -1.69 1.28 22.45
N GLU A 206 -2.54 0.26 22.40
CA GLU A 206 -2.16 -1.10 21.99
C GLU A 206 -1.74 -1.14 20.52
N ILE A 207 -2.51 -0.50 19.63
CA ILE A 207 -2.17 -0.39 18.20
C ILE A 207 -0.83 0.32 18.06
N GLY A 208 -0.64 1.44 18.77
CA GLY A 208 0.58 2.23 18.72
C GLY A 208 1.80 1.45 19.22
N LYS A 209 1.66 0.75 20.35
CA LYS A 209 2.73 -0.05 20.96
C LYS A 209 3.08 -1.26 20.09
N GLU A 210 2.10 -2.03 19.63
CA GLU A 210 2.34 -3.18 18.74
C GLU A 210 3.00 -2.75 17.42
N ALA A 211 2.56 -1.62 16.85
CA ALA A 211 3.12 -1.10 15.60
C ALA A 211 4.56 -0.62 15.76
N PHE A 212 4.83 0.11 16.84
CA PHE A 212 6.16 0.61 17.09
C PHE A 212 7.13 -0.51 17.46
N MET A 213 6.70 -1.51 18.22
CA MET A 213 7.48 -2.72 18.49
C MET A 213 7.87 -3.47 17.21
N GLN A 214 6.92 -3.72 16.29
CA GLN A 214 7.24 -4.37 15.01
C GLN A 214 8.18 -3.53 14.13
N PHE A 215 8.02 -2.21 14.16
CA PHE A 215 8.90 -1.29 13.44
C PHE A 215 10.33 -1.29 14.01
N LEU A 216 10.48 -1.30 15.35
CA LEU A 216 11.78 -1.42 16.01
C LEU A 216 12.44 -2.77 15.70
N GLU A 217 11.68 -3.87 15.71
CA GLU A 217 12.17 -5.20 15.33
C GLU A 217 12.77 -5.21 13.92
N ASP A 218 12.02 -4.68 12.94
CA ASP A 218 12.47 -4.63 11.54
C ASP A 218 13.68 -3.71 11.35
N THR A 219 13.73 -2.61 12.13
CA THR A 219 14.89 -1.71 12.17
C THR A 219 16.12 -2.40 12.75
N ILE A 220 15.97 -3.13 13.87
CA ILE A 220 17.05 -3.90 14.49
C ILE A 220 17.55 -4.95 13.50
N LYS A 221 16.64 -5.71 12.88
CA LYS A 221 16.99 -6.70 11.86
C LYS A 221 17.80 -6.09 10.72
N TYR A 222 17.35 -4.98 10.15
CA TYR A 222 18.10 -4.26 9.12
C TYR A 222 19.49 -3.81 9.59
N LEU A 223 19.59 -3.28 10.81
CA LEU A 223 20.85 -2.80 11.36
C LEU A 223 21.79 -3.92 11.81
N SER A 224 21.29 -5.13 12.09
CA SER A 224 22.10 -6.28 12.53
C SER A 224 23.09 -6.77 11.47
N PHE A 225 22.83 -6.48 10.19
CA PHE A 225 23.52 -7.02 9.02
C PHE A 225 23.32 -8.52 8.78
N GLU A 226 22.40 -9.18 9.48
CA GLU A 226 22.10 -10.61 9.30
C GLU A 226 21.68 -10.95 7.86
N ASP A 227 20.79 -10.14 7.28
CA ASP A 227 20.31 -10.30 5.90
C ASP A 227 21.13 -9.44 4.90
N THR A 228 22.46 -9.50 4.99
CA THR A 228 23.35 -8.76 4.08
C THR A 228 24.37 -9.65 3.39
N ILE A 229 24.79 -9.21 2.20
CA ILE A 229 25.93 -9.76 1.47
C ILE A 229 26.91 -8.64 1.13
N THR A 230 28.17 -8.99 0.96
CA THR A 230 29.16 -8.10 0.37
C THR A 230 29.01 -8.13 -1.15
N ALA A 231 28.66 -6.99 -1.75
CA ALA A 231 28.48 -6.86 -3.19
C ALA A 231 29.32 -5.71 -3.73
N CYS A 232 29.87 -5.86 -4.94
CA CYS A 232 30.46 -4.71 -5.64
C CYS A 232 29.35 -3.76 -6.10
N LYS A 233 29.71 -2.48 -6.29
CA LYS A 233 28.78 -1.42 -6.73
C LYS A 233 27.95 -1.82 -7.96
N LYS A 234 28.54 -2.55 -8.90
CA LYS A 234 27.86 -3.04 -10.11
C LYS A 234 26.76 -4.05 -9.79
N CYS A 235 27.03 -5.02 -8.92
CA CYS A 235 26.05 -6.03 -8.55
C CYS A 235 24.91 -5.43 -7.71
N ALA A 236 25.25 -4.60 -6.72
CA ALA A 236 24.27 -3.87 -5.90
C ALA A 236 23.32 -3.04 -6.78
N TYR A 237 23.87 -2.22 -7.70
CA TYR A 237 23.07 -1.41 -8.62
C TYR A 237 22.13 -2.24 -9.52
N ARG A 238 22.61 -3.38 -10.03
CA ARG A 238 21.81 -4.26 -10.89
C ARG A 238 20.64 -4.86 -10.12
N TYR A 239 20.87 -5.24 -8.86
CA TYR A 239 19.83 -5.76 -7.99
C TYR A 239 18.80 -4.68 -7.66
N ASP A 240 19.23 -3.58 -7.05
CA ASP A 240 18.32 -2.54 -6.51
C ASP A 240 17.60 -1.74 -7.58
N ILE A 241 18.30 -1.36 -8.67
CA ILE A 241 17.77 -0.41 -9.66
C ILE A 241 17.26 -1.12 -10.90
N LYS A 242 17.86 -2.26 -11.27
CA LYS A 242 17.47 -2.99 -12.49
C LYS A 242 16.64 -4.23 -12.21
N ASN A 243 16.48 -4.65 -10.95
CA ASN A 243 15.81 -5.89 -10.59
C ASN A 243 16.43 -7.09 -11.35
N MET A 244 17.76 -7.14 -11.38
CA MET A 244 18.55 -8.15 -12.09
C MET A 244 19.65 -8.73 -11.19
N GLU A 245 19.91 -10.02 -11.36
CA GLU A 245 21.02 -10.71 -10.70
C GLU A 245 21.92 -11.43 -11.71
N LEU A 246 23.13 -11.80 -11.29
CA LEU A 246 24.08 -12.48 -12.15
C LEU A 246 23.59 -13.90 -12.44
N CYS A 247 23.67 -14.34 -13.70
CA CYS A 247 23.22 -15.67 -14.09
C CYS A 247 24.02 -16.76 -13.33
N PRO A 248 23.36 -17.69 -12.63
CA PRO A 248 24.05 -18.72 -11.87
C PRO A 248 24.80 -19.72 -12.76
N LYS A 249 24.36 -19.89 -14.03
CA LYS A 249 24.95 -20.85 -14.97
C LYS A 249 26.26 -20.35 -15.60
N CYS A 250 26.28 -19.13 -16.15
CA CYS A 250 27.46 -18.61 -16.85
C CYS A 250 28.27 -17.60 -16.04
N LYS A 251 27.71 -17.00 -14.99
CA LYS A 251 28.34 -15.94 -14.18
C LYS A 251 28.83 -14.72 -14.99
N THR A 252 28.36 -14.54 -16.23
CA THR A 252 28.76 -13.43 -17.11
C THR A 252 27.65 -12.42 -17.32
N TYR A 253 26.44 -12.90 -17.61
CA TYR A 253 25.30 -12.05 -17.97
C TYR A 253 24.34 -11.90 -16.80
N TYR A 254 23.75 -10.72 -16.66
CA TYR A 254 22.67 -10.49 -15.72
C TYR A 254 21.33 -10.94 -16.31
N LYS A 255 20.45 -11.43 -15.44
CA LYS A 255 19.08 -11.87 -15.77
C LYS A 255 18.09 -11.19 -14.83
N GLY A 256 16.84 -11.03 -15.26
CA GLY A 256 15.77 -10.56 -14.37
C GLY A 256 15.53 -11.56 -13.25
N ILE A 257 15.30 -11.10 -12.02
CA ILE A 257 15.21 -11.97 -10.82
C ILE A 257 14.21 -13.12 -11.02
N GLN A 258 13.11 -12.88 -11.74
CA GLN A 258 12.06 -13.85 -12.03
C GLN A 258 12.48 -15.03 -12.93
N TYR A 259 13.58 -14.91 -13.68
CA TYR A 259 14.03 -15.96 -14.60
C TYR A 259 15.10 -16.84 -13.96
N PRO A 260 15.18 -18.15 -14.26
CA PRO A 260 16.21 -19.01 -13.67
C PRO A 260 17.61 -18.74 -14.23
N THR A 261 17.73 -18.39 -15.51
CA THR A 261 19.01 -18.14 -16.19
C THR A 261 18.93 -16.94 -17.13
N CYS A 262 20.09 -16.45 -17.61
CA CYS A 262 20.11 -15.47 -18.68
C CYS A 262 19.69 -16.06 -20.03
N ILE A 263 19.40 -15.18 -20.98
CA ILE A 263 18.98 -15.53 -22.35
C ILE A 263 20.03 -16.42 -23.04
N GLN A 264 21.31 -16.11 -22.87
CA GLN A 264 22.41 -16.89 -23.47
C GLN A 264 22.55 -18.30 -22.91
N CYS A 265 21.93 -18.57 -21.77
CA CYS A 265 21.95 -19.88 -21.12
C CYS A 265 20.71 -20.73 -21.44
N LEU A 266 19.73 -20.15 -22.14
CA LEU A 266 18.53 -20.86 -22.60
C LEU A 266 18.87 -21.81 -23.76
N PRO A 267 18.11 -22.91 -23.94
CA PRO A 267 18.11 -23.71 -25.16
C PRO A 267 17.81 -22.83 -26.38
N ASP A 268 18.31 -23.22 -27.55
CA ASP A 268 18.32 -22.36 -28.74
C ASP A 268 16.91 -21.92 -29.17
N GLU A 269 15.94 -22.85 -29.24
CA GLU A 269 14.53 -22.53 -29.53
C GLU A 269 13.95 -21.46 -28.58
N LYS A 270 14.24 -21.59 -27.27
CA LYS A 270 13.76 -20.63 -26.25
C LYS A 270 14.52 -19.32 -26.31
N ARG A 271 15.79 -19.35 -26.73
CA ARG A 271 16.63 -18.17 -26.88
C ARG A 271 16.15 -17.32 -28.05
N GLU A 272 15.89 -17.93 -29.19
CA GLU A 272 15.35 -17.26 -30.39
C GLU A 272 14.01 -16.59 -30.08
N ALA A 273 13.05 -17.33 -29.52
CA ALA A 273 11.75 -16.79 -29.15
C ALA A 273 11.84 -15.64 -28.12
N ALA A 274 12.81 -15.69 -27.19
CA ALA A 274 13.04 -14.61 -26.24
C ALA A 274 13.62 -13.35 -26.92
N LEU A 275 14.57 -13.53 -27.85
CA LEU A 275 15.18 -12.43 -28.59
C LEU A 275 14.17 -11.74 -29.51
N GLU A 276 13.30 -12.49 -30.19
CA GLU A 276 12.22 -11.95 -31.01
C GLU A 276 11.25 -11.09 -30.20
N LYS A 277 10.83 -11.56 -29.01
CA LYS A 277 9.97 -10.79 -28.11
C LYS A 277 10.62 -9.48 -27.66
N ILE A 278 11.92 -9.51 -27.37
CA ILE A 278 12.67 -8.33 -26.96
C ILE A 278 12.78 -7.33 -28.12
N ASP A 279 13.06 -7.81 -29.33
CA ASP A 279 13.16 -6.97 -30.52
C ASP A 279 11.81 -6.33 -30.86
N PHE A 280 10.74 -7.10 -30.82
CA PHE A 280 9.37 -6.61 -30.98
C PHE A 280 9.04 -5.51 -29.96
N GLY A 281 9.35 -5.73 -28.68
CA GLY A 281 9.14 -4.74 -27.62
C GLY A 281 9.90 -3.43 -27.85
N LYS A 282 11.14 -3.50 -28.38
CA LYS A 282 11.92 -2.30 -28.73
C LYS A 282 11.26 -1.51 -29.87
N LYS A 283 10.81 -2.20 -30.93
CA LYS A 283 10.11 -1.58 -32.06
C LYS A 283 8.82 -0.90 -31.61
N MET A 284 8.03 -1.55 -30.74
CA MET A 284 6.82 -0.96 -30.18
C MET A 284 7.11 0.31 -29.38
N LYS A 285 8.14 0.31 -28.55
CA LYS A 285 8.53 1.47 -27.76
C LYS A 285 9.00 2.63 -28.63
N GLU A 286 9.78 2.36 -29.68
CA GLU A 286 10.20 3.37 -30.64
C GLU A 286 9.02 3.99 -31.37
N MET A 287 8.04 3.18 -31.77
CA MET A 287 6.79 3.65 -32.35
C MET A 287 5.99 4.54 -31.38
N HIS A 288 5.84 4.14 -30.12
CA HIS A 288 5.14 4.98 -29.11
C HIS A 288 5.80 6.35 -28.94
N LYS A 289 7.15 6.38 -28.90
CA LYS A 289 7.92 7.61 -28.84
C LYS A 289 7.69 8.50 -30.07
N ASN A 290 7.67 7.91 -31.27
CA ASN A 290 7.42 8.64 -32.52
C ASN A 290 5.99 9.19 -32.60
N LEU A 291 5.03 8.53 -31.94
CA LEU A 291 3.63 8.94 -31.88
C LEU A 291 3.32 9.89 -30.71
N GLY A 292 4.30 10.24 -29.87
CA GLY A 292 4.10 11.13 -28.72
C GLY A 292 3.18 10.56 -27.64
N ILE A 293 3.11 9.23 -27.53
CA ILE A 293 2.26 8.52 -26.55
C ILE A 293 2.96 8.39 -25.18
N ASP A 294 4.29 8.59 -25.15
CA ASP A 294 5.15 8.47 -23.95
C ASP A 294 5.17 9.73 -23.07
#